data_AF-A0AA43CZB3-F1
#
_entry.id   AF-A0AA43CZB3-F1
#
_cell.length_a   1.000
_cell.length_b   1.000
_cell.length_c   1.000
_cell.angle_alpha   90.00
_cell.angle_beta   90.00
_cell.angle_gamma   90.00
#
_symmetry.space_group_name_H-M   'P 1'
#
loop_
_entity.id
_entity.type
_entity.pdbx_description
1 polymer ?
#
loop_
_entity_poly.entity_id
_entity_poly.type
_entity_poly.pdbx_seq_one_letter_code
_entity_poly.pdbx_strand_id
1 'polypeptide(L)' 'MSRKSASTRQKTDYNLSEPASNVLSKLDLNPRHSDELAGESGLTPMELSAILLQLELQDYAEKLPGGRYIRGHQAR' A
#
# COMPACT_ATOMS: atom_id res chain seq x y z
N MET A 1 -10.79 19.16 27.75
CA MET A 1 -11.43 18.70 26.51
C MET A 1 -10.37 18.65 25.40
N SER A 2 -10.55 17.77 24.41
CA SER A 2 -9.64 17.47 23.28
C SER A 2 -8.64 16.34 23.49
N ARG A 3 -9.13 15.12 23.18
CA ARG A 3 -8.33 13.91 22.95
C ARG A 3 -7.57 14.10 21.63
N LYS A 4 -6.25 14.26 21.68
CA LYS A 4 -5.40 14.03 20.51
C LYS A 4 -5.28 12.51 20.35
N SER A 5 -6.09 11.91 19.50
CA SER A 5 -5.87 10.55 19.03
C SER A 5 -4.69 10.57 18.06
N ALA A 6 -3.48 10.47 18.61
CA ALA A 6 -2.32 10.08 17.85
C ALA A 6 -2.51 8.60 17.50
N SER A 7 -2.94 8.32 16.27
CA SER A 7 -2.98 6.96 15.74
C SER A 7 -1.53 6.48 15.60
N THR A 8 -1.08 5.71 16.58
CA THR A 8 0.21 5.04 16.61
C THR A 8 0.33 4.16 15.37
N ARG A 9 1.09 4.61 14.35
CA ARG A 9 1.52 3.75 13.24
C ARG A 9 2.38 2.65 13.86
N GLN A 10 1.81 1.46 14.05
CA GLN A 10 2.60 0.28 14.34
C GLN A 10 3.54 0.05 13.15
N LYS A 11 4.84 0.15 13.40
CA LYS A 11 5.88 -0.15 12.43
C LYS A 11 6.05 -1.68 12.46
N THR A 12 5.20 -2.37 11.72
CA THR A 12 5.41 -3.77 11.37
C THR A 12 6.64 -3.82 10.47
N ASP A 13 7.73 -4.43 10.96
CA ASP A 13 8.98 -4.58 10.20
C ASP A 13 8.78 -5.62 9.09
N TYR A 14 8.17 -5.20 7.99
CA TYR A 14 8.12 -5.99 6.77
C TYR A 14 9.52 -6.00 6.14
N ASN A 15 10.00 -7.16 5.69
CA ASN A 15 11.23 -7.25 4.89
C ASN A 15 10.94 -6.79 3.44
N LEU A 16 10.62 -5.51 3.29
CA LEU A 16 10.27 -4.87 2.04
C LEU A 16 11.33 -3.84 1.66
N SER A 17 11.54 -3.65 0.37
CA SER A 17 12.30 -2.50 -0.13
C SER A 17 11.62 -1.19 0.27
N GLU A 18 12.37 -0.09 0.27
CA GLU A 18 11.80 1.23 0.58
C GLU A 18 10.63 1.60 -0.35
N PRO A 19 10.69 1.42 -1.69
CA PRO A 19 9.54 1.69 -2.56
C PRO A 19 8.33 0.82 -2.24
N ALA A 20 8.53 -0.46 -1.94
CA ALA A 20 7.43 -1.37 -1.58
C ALA A 20 6.79 -0.99 -0.24
N SER A 21 7.59 -0.62 0.75
CA SER A 21 7.11 -0.10 2.03
C SER A 21 6.30 1.19 1.86
N ASN A 22 6.77 2.09 0.98
CA ASN A 22 6.08 3.33 0.66
C ASN A 22 4.72 3.07 -0.01
N VAL A 23 4.65 2.17 -1.00
CA VAL A 23 3.38 1.78 -1.65
C VAL A 23 2.44 1.11 -0.65
N LEU A 24 2.93 0.17 0.16
CA LEU A 24 2.11 -0.50 1.18
C LEU A 24 1.53 0.48 2.21
N SER A 25 2.30 1.51 2.59
CA SER A 25 1.84 2.54 3.52
C SER A 25 0.66 3.37 2.99
N LYS A 26 0.47 3.41 1.66
CA LYS A 26 -0.59 4.14 0.95
C LYS A 26 -1.84 3.31 0.66
N LEU A 27 -1.78 2.01 0.93
CA LEU A 27 -2.92 1.10 0.86
C LEU A 27 -3.59 1.02 2.23
N ASP A 28 -4.92 1.01 2.22
CA ASP A 28 -5.77 0.74 3.38
C ASP A 28 -6.94 -0.16 2.94
N LEU A 29 -8.02 -0.22 3.72
CA LEU A 29 -9.22 -0.99 3.37
C LEU A 29 -10.09 -0.29 2.30
N ASN A 30 -9.78 0.95 1.93
CA ASN A 30 -10.46 1.69 0.88
C ASN A 30 -9.77 1.43 -0.47
N PRO A 31 -10.51 0.96 -1.50
CA PRO A 31 -9.93 0.69 -2.81
C PRO A 31 -9.31 1.93 -3.46
N ARG A 32 -8.01 1.86 -3.79
CA ARG A 32 -7.24 2.95 -4.40
C ARG A 32 -6.79 2.60 -5.82
N HIS A 33 -6.90 3.53 -6.75
CA HIS A 33 -6.57 3.26 -8.15
C HIS A 33 -5.04 3.22 -8.36
N SER A 34 -4.56 2.39 -9.29
CA SER A 34 -3.13 2.31 -9.60
C SER A 34 -2.54 3.67 -10.00
N ASP A 35 -3.27 4.49 -10.74
CA ASP A 35 -2.78 5.79 -11.20
C ASP A 35 -2.62 6.79 -10.04
N GLU A 36 -3.52 6.74 -9.05
CA GLU A 36 -3.42 7.55 -7.82
C GLU A 36 -2.19 7.13 -7.00
N LEU A 37 -2.01 5.82 -6.85
CA LEU A 37 -0.85 5.27 -6.15
C LEU A 37 0.45 5.63 -6.87
N ALA A 38 0.49 5.64 -8.20
CA ALA A 38 1.67 6.02 -8.98
C ALA A 38 2.02 7.49 -8.74
N GLY A 39 1.03 8.38 -8.86
CA GLY A 39 1.22 9.82 -8.64
C GLY A 39 1.69 10.15 -7.22
N GLU A 40 1.10 9.55 -6.19
CA GLU A 40 1.49 9.82 -4.80
C GLU A 40 2.80 9.14 -4.39
N SER A 41 3.20 8.07 -5.07
CA SER A 41 4.46 7.37 -4.80
C SER A 41 5.65 7.94 -5.57
N GLY A 42 5.39 8.77 -6.60
CA GLY A 42 6.43 9.27 -7.51
C GLY A 42 7.00 8.17 -8.41
N LEU A 43 6.33 7.02 -8.49
CA LEU A 43 6.74 5.89 -9.31
C LEU A 43 6.12 5.98 -10.70
N THR A 44 6.83 5.46 -11.69
CA THR A 44 6.23 5.19 -12.99
C THR A 44 5.16 4.09 -12.86
N PRO A 45 4.16 4.05 -13.76
CA PRO A 45 3.16 2.98 -13.76
C PRO A 45 3.78 1.57 -13.83
N MET A 46 4.93 1.43 -14.51
CA MET A 46 5.65 0.16 -14.63
C MET A 46 6.30 -0.26 -13.31
N GLU A 47 7.02 0.65 -12.64
CA GLU A 47 7.62 0.37 -11.33
C GLU A 47 6.56 0.05 -10.28
N LEU A 48 5.48 0.82 -10.26
CA LEU A 48 4.35 0.56 -9.36
C LEU A 48 3.75 -0.83 -9.63
N SER A 49 3.54 -1.19 -10.90
CA SER A 49 2.95 -2.49 -11.26
C SER A 49 3.82 -3.66 -10.78
N ALA A 50 5.15 -3.55 -10.90
CA ALA A 50 6.07 -4.56 -10.39
C ALA A 50 6.00 -4.68 -8.86
N ILE A 51 5.94 -3.54 -8.15
CA ILE A 51 5.82 -3.51 -6.69
C ILE A 51 4.48 -4.08 -6.22
N LEU A 52 3.36 -3.67 -6.83
CA LEU A 52 2.02 -4.16 -6.47
C LEU A 52 1.91 -5.67 -6.70
N LEU A 53 2.47 -6.19 -7.80
CA LEU A 53 2.55 -7.62 -8.05
C LEU A 53 3.35 -8.34 -6.95
N GLN A 54 4.51 -7.79 -6.55
CA GLN A 54 5.29 -8.37 -5.47
C GLN A 54 4.53 -8.38 -4.13
N LEU A 55 3.84 -7.29 -3.80
CA LEU A 55 3.02 -7.19 -2.59
C LEU A 55 1.83 -8.15 -2.63
N GLU A 56 1.21 -8.35 -3.79
CA GLU A 56 0.11 -9.31 -4.00
C GLU A 56 0.59 -10.75 -3.78
N LEU A 57 1.73 -11.13 -4.35
CA LEU A 57 2.33 -12.46 -4.15
C LEU A 57 2.70 -12.75 -2.68
N GLN A 58 2.83 -11.72 -1.86
CA GLN A 58 3.15 -11.81 -0.42
C GLN A 58 1.94 -11.56 0.47
N ASP A 59 0.72 -11.48 -0.09
CA ASP A 59 -0.53 -11.20 0.61
C ASP A 59 -0.53 -9.84 1.37
N TYR A 60 0.36 -8.91 1.01
CA TYR A 60 0.41 -7.55 1.57
C TYR A 60 -0.49 -6.56 0.83
N ALA A 61 -0.86 -6.86 -0.42
CA ALA A 61 -1.82 -6.10 -1.21
C ALA A 61 -2.83 -7.06 -1.86
N GLU A 62 -4.05 -6.59 -2.09
CA GLU A 62 -5.07 -7.36 -2.80
C GLU A 62 -5.58 -6.53 -3.97
N LYS A 63 -5.61 -7.15 -5.16
CA LYS A 63 -6.09 -6.53 -6.39
C LYS A 63 -7.60 -6.69 -6.53
N LEU A 64 -8.26 -5.60 -6.90
CA LEU A 64 -9.68 -5.53 -7.17
C LEU A 64 -9.94 -5.18 -8.65
N PRO A 65 -11.15 -5.48 -9.17
CA PRO A 65 -11.55 -5.06 -10.52
C PRO A 65 -11.40 -3.56 -10.75
N GLY A 66 -11.10 -3.18 -11.99
CA GLY A 66 -10.94 -1.77 -12.37
C GLY A 66 -9.62 -1.14 -11.91
N GLY A 67 -8.55 -1.94 -11.75
CA GLY A 67 -7.21 -1.42 -11.46
C GLY A 67 -7.04 -0.87 -10.04
N ARG A 68 -7.86 -1.35 -9.09
CA ARG A 68 -7.84 -0.89 -7.71
C ARG A 68 -7.13 -1.87 -6.80
N TYR A 69 -6.56 -1.38 -5.71
CA TYR A 69 -5.86 -2.18 -4.72
C TYR A 69 -6.28 -1.78 -3.31
N ILE A 70 -6.30 -2.77 -2.42
CA ILE A 70 -6.45 -2.59 -0.97
C ILE A 70 -5.30 -3.26 -0.23
N ARG A 71 -5.21 -3.00 1.07
CA ARG A 71 -4.25 -3.64 1.96
C ARG A 71 -4.62 -5.12 2.18
N GLY A 72 -3.66 -5.98 1.88
CA GLY A 72 -3.76 -7.43 1.98
C GLY A 72 -3.67 -7.92 3.41
N HIS A 73 -3.98 -9.20 3.61
CA HIS A 73 -4.13 -9.83 4.92
C HIS A 73 -2.87 -9.76 5.80
N GLN A 74 -1.68 -9.92 5.21
CA GLN A 74 -0.42 -9.90 5.96
C GLN A 74 -0.02 -8.51 6.46
N ALA A 75 -0.72 -7.46 6.01
CA ALA A 75 -0.45 -6.07 6.39
C ALA A 75 -1.54 -5.41 7.25
N ARG A 76 -2.57 -6.17 7.67
CA ARG A 76 -3.71 -5.65 8.44
C ARG A 76 -3.43 -5.51 9.93
#